data_AF-A0A3A9ZVE3-F1
#
_entry.id   AF-A0A3A9ZVE3-F1
#
_cell.length_a   1.000
_cell.length_b   1.000
_cell.length_c   1.000
_cell.angle_alpha   90.00
_cell.angle_beta   90.00
_cell.angle_gamma   90.00
#
_symmetry.space_group_name_H-M   'P 1'
#
loop_
_entity.id
_entity.type
_entity.pdbx_description
1 polymer ?
#
loop_
_entity_poly.entity_id
_entity_poly.type
_entity_poly.pdbx_seq_one_letter_code
_entity_poly.pdbx_strand_id
1 'polypeptide(L)'
;MASVISVETPYSSHRRYVIHLPLVAADLPAAQRLARVVGRWMTVLPMMDPGEMTVSEEDQQFLRHRVFCDLLLPGGRRCVLRADHDGECTRRVHKGHGQIT
;
A
#
# COMPACT_ATOMS: atom_id res chain seq x y z
N MET A 1 -33.62 -1.23 -21.32
CA MET A 1 -33.27 -0.98 -19.92
C MET A 1 -32.67 -2.26 -19.35
N ALA A 2 -31.39 -2.51 -19.61
CA ALA A 2 -30.71 -3.69 -19.09
C ALA A 2 -30.29 -3.40 -17.64
N SER A 3 -30.91 -4.11 -16.70
CA SER A 3 -30.56 -4.08 -15.29
C SER A 3 -29.15 -4.66 -15.12
N VAL A 4 -28.19 -3.82 -14.74
CA VAL A 4 -26.90 -4.29 -14.23
C VAL A 4 -27.18 -5.03 -12.93
N ILE A 5 -27.02 -6.35 -12.99
CA ILE A 5 -27.05 -7.22 -11.82
C ILE A 5 -25.92 -6.75 -10.90
N SER A 6 -26.30 -6.12 -9.79
CA SER A 6 -25.43 -5.97 -8.62
C SER A 6 -24.90 -7.35 -8.27
N VAL A 7 -23.62 -7.60 -8.51
CA VAL A 7 -22.94 -8.78 -7.96
C VAL A 7 -22.69 -8.46 -6.49
N GLU A 8 -23.72 -8.58 -5.66
CA GLU A 8 -23.58 -8.64 -4.22
C GLU A 8 -22.93 -9.99 -3.88
N THR A 9 -21.61 -10.01 -3.71
CA THR A 9 -20.93 -11.19 -3.16
C THR A 9 -21.40 -11.43 -1.72
N PRO A 10 -21.89 -12.63 -1.35
CA PRO A 10 -22.53 -12.91 -0.06
C PRO A 10 -21.56 -13.03 1.13
N TYR A 11 -20.37 -12.44 1.06
CA TYR A 11 -19.36 -12.49 2.13
C TYR A 11 -18.97 -11.09 2.63
N SER A 12 -19.95 -10.35 3.15
CA SER A 12 -19.74 -9.06 3.83
C SER A 12 -19.83 -9.21 5.36
N SER A 13 -19.01 -10.10 5.94
CA SER A 13 -18.97 -10.28 7.41
C SER A 13 -17.55 -10.27 8.00
N HIS A 14 -16.53 -10.03 7.18
CA HIS A 14 -15.16 -9.99 7.65
C HIS A 14 -14.85 -8.67 8.34
N ARG A 15 -14.50 -8.75 9.64
CA ARG A 15 -13.96 -7.62 10.40
C ARG A 15 -12.53 -7.33 9.91
N ARG A 16 -12.18 -6.05 9.81
CA ARG A 16 -10.81 -5.60 9.52
C ARG A 16 -10.07 -5.41 10.84
N TYR A 17 -8.84 -5.88 10.88
CA TYR A 17 -7.93 -5.72 12.01
C TYR A 17 -6.64 -5.06 11.52
N VAL A 18 -5.94 -4.36 12.43
CA VAL A 18 -4.68 -3.67 12.12
C VAL A 18 -3.57 -4.29 12.97
N ILE A 19 -2.44 -4.59 12.33
CA ILE A 19 -1.23 -5.02 13.02
C ILE A 19 -0.37 -3.78 13.26
N HIS A 20 -0.08 -3.50 14.53
CA HIS A 20 0.94 -2.54 14.91
C HIS A 20 2.24 -3.31 15.12
N LEU A 21 3.23 -3.05 14.27
CA LEU A 21 4.54 -3.67 14.34
C LEU A 21 5.60 -2.58 14.54
N PRO A 22 6.14 -2.42 15.77
CA PRO A 22 7.22 -1.47 16.02
C PRO A 22 8.45 -1.81 15.20
N LEU A 23 9.15 -0.78 14.72
CA LEU A 23 10.43 -0.89 14.04
C LEU A 23 11.28 0.34 14.38
N VAL A 24 12.60 0.19 14.28
CA VAL A 24 13.54 1.30 14.46
C VAL A 24 14.06 1.73 13.09
N ALA A 25 14.01 3.03 12.83
CA ALA A 25 14.56 3.66 11.63
C ALA A 25 15.14 5.03 11.98
N ALA A 26 16.03 5.54 11.14
CA ALA A 26 16.65 6.85 11.36
C ALA A 26 15.66 8.02 11.24
N ASP A 27 14.68 7.89 10.36
CA ASP A 27 13.68 8.90 10.05
C ASP A 27 12.43 8.26 9.39
N LEU A 28 11.38 9.06 9.20
CA LEU A 28 10.14 8.63 8.53
C LEU A 28 10.37 8.08 7.10
N PRO A 29 11.16 8.74 6.22
CA PRO A 29 11.49 8.16 4.91
C PRO A 29 12.16 6.79 4.97
N ALA A 30 13.06 6.55 5.92
CA ALA A 30 13.70 5.26 6.15
C ALA A 30 12.69 4.22 6.62
N ALA A 31 11.80 4.59 7.54
CA ALA A 31 10.71 3.73 7.99
C ALA A 31 9.76 3.36 6.83
N GLN A 32 9.38 4.31 5.96
CA GLN A 32 8.59 4.03 4.75
C GLN A 32 9.33 3.12 3.76
N ARG A 33 10.66 3.27 3.59
CA ARG A 33 11.47 2.37 2.76
C ARG A 33 11.41 0.93 3.28
N LEU A 34 11.61 0.73 4.58
CA LEU A 34 11.54 -0.59 5.21
C LEU A 34 10.12 -1.17 5.11
N ALA A 35 9.09 -0.37 5.41
CA ALA A 35 7.70 -0.78 5.30
C ALA A 35 7.35 -1.23 3.88
N ARG A 36 7.87 -0.59 2.82
CA ARG A 36 7.67 -1.07 1.44
C ARG A 36 8.27 -2.45 1.21
N VAL A 37 9.43 -2.76 1.79
CA VAL A 37 10.05 -4.10 1.68
C VAL A 37 9.15 -5.13 2.36
N VAL A 38 8.71 -4.84 3.59
CA VAL A 38 7.79 -5.69 4.34
C VAL A 38 6.47 -5.89 3.59
N GLY A 39 5.86 -4.82 3.10
CA GLY A 39 4.62 -4.87 2.34
C GLY A 39 4.74 -5.70 1.06
N ARG A 40 5.89 -5.67 0.38
CA ARG A 40 6.14 -6.55 -0.76
C ARG A 40 6.21 -8.02 -0.36
N TRP A 41 6.86 -8.36 0.75
CA TRP A 41 6.88 -9.74 1.26
C TRP A 41 5.49 -10.22 1.68
N MET A 42 4.67 -9.34 2.27
CA MET A 42 3.30 -9.65 2.67
C MET A 42 2.37 -9.98 1.49
N THR A 43 2.73 -9.70 0.24
CA THR A 43 1.90 -10.04 -0.94
C THR A 43 1.65 -11.54 -1.10
N VAL A 44 2.42 -12.41 -0.44
CA VAL A 44 2.17 -13.87 -0.41
C VAL A 44 0.97 -14.26 0.45
N LEU A 45 0.48 -13.33 1.30
CA LEU A 45 -0.62 -13.53 2.23
C LEU A 45 -1.90 -12.89 1.67
N PRO A 46 -2.88 -13.66 1.19
CA PRO A 46 -4.05 -13.12 0.46
C PRO A 46 -5.01 -12.29 1.32
N MET A 47 -4.93 -12.40 2.64
CA MET A 47 -5.72 -11.61 3.60
C MET A 47 -5.10 -10.24 3.94
N MET A 48 -3.86 -9.99 3.51
CA MET A 48 -3.18 -8.71 3.74
C MET A 48 -3.45 -7.77 2.57
N ASP A 49 -3.66 -6.49 2.86
CA ASP A 49 -3.65 -5.41 1.86
C ASP A 49 -2.43 -4.49 2.10
N PRO A 50 -1.27 -4.80 1.50
CA PRO A 50 -0.09 -3.94 1.60
C PRO A 50 -0.31 -2.55 1.00
N GLY A 51 -1.28 -2.36 0.09
CA GLY A 51 -1.57 -1.06 -0.49
C GLY A 51 -2.07 -0.06 0.55
N GLU A 52 -2.78 -0.55 1.56
CA GLU A 52 -3.25 0.28 2.68
C GLU A 52 -2.21 0.51 3.78
N MET A 53 -1.00 -0.05 3.65
CA MET A 53 0.04 0.04 4.68
C MET A 53 0.42 1.50 4.99
N THR A 54 0.49 1.81 6.28
CA THR A 54 0.91 3.11 6.80
C THR A 54 2.01 2.96 7.83
N VAL A 55 2.84 3.99 7.96
CA VAL A 55 3.82 4.15 9.04
C VAL A 55 3.45 5.40 9.83
N SER A 56 3.72 5.39 11.13
CA SER A 56 3.60 6.52 12.02
C SER A 56 4.78 6.51 12.99
N GLU A 57 5.07 7.64 13.62
CA GLU A 57 5.87 7.63 14.84
C GLU A 57 5.11 6.90 15.96
N GLU A 58 5.84 6.31 16.90
CA GLU A 58 5.27 5.50 17.99
C GLU A 58 4.36 6.33 18.89
N ASP A 59 4.77 7.57 19.20
CA ASP A 59 4.01 8.51 20.03
C ASP A 59 2.92 9.27 19.24
N GLN A 60 2.88 9.14 17.92
CA GLN A 60 1.97 9.88 17.04
C GLN A 60 1.22 8.95 16.07
N GLN A 61 0.68 7.84 16.57
CA GLN A 61 0.03 6.81 15.73
C GLN A 61 -1.21 7.27 14.96
N PHE A 62 -1.78 8.41 15.32
CA PHE A 62 -2.86 9.04 14.57
C PHE A 62 -2.36 9.68 13.27
N LEU A 63 -1.07 10.01 13.16
CA LEU A 63 -0.43 10.53 11.96
C LEU A 63 0.04 9.37 11.08
N ARG A 64 -0.86 8.92 10.21
CA ARG A 64 -0.62 7.79 9.33
C ARG A 64 -0.06 8.25 7.99
N HIS A 65 1.21 7.94 7.74
CA HIS A 65 1.89 8.20 6.47
C HIS A 65 1.74 6.99 5.54
N ARG A 66 1.20 7.21 4.34
CA ARG A 66 1.08 6.16 3.32
C ARG A 66 2.46 5.66 2.89
N VAL A 67 2.56 4.36 2.63
CA VAL A 67 3.79 3.70 2.18
C VAL A 67 3.83 3.54 0.66
N PHE A 68 2.67 3.24 0.08
CA PHE A 68 2.45 3.12 -1.37
C PHE A 68 1.50 4.22 -1.85
N CYS A 69 1.57 4.53 -3.15
CA CYS A 69 0.64 5.46 -3.79
C CYS A 69 -0.80 4.94 -3.81
N ASP A 70 -0.98 3.62 -3.91
CA ASP A 70 -2.26 2.91 -3.73
C ASP A 70 -3.46 3.35 -4.60
N LEU A 71 -3.24 4.29 -5.52
CA LEU A 71 -4.23 4.77 -6.48
C LEU A 71 -4.78 3.62 -7.31
N LEU A 72 -6.11 3.54 -7.41
CA LEU A 72 -6.79 2.53 -8.22
C LEU A 72 -6.62 2.85 -9.71
N LEU A 73 -6.02 1.91 -10.45
CA LEU A 73 -5.76 2.02 -11.89
C LEU A 73 -6.87 1.37 -12.71
N PRO A 74 -6.97 1.71 -14.01
CA PRO A 74 -7.80 0.96 -14.94
C PRO A 74 -7.50 -0.54 -14.88
N GLY A 75 -8.54 -1.36 -14.74
CA GLY A 75 -8.41 -2.81 -14.49
C GLY A 75 -8.37 -3.20 -13.01
N GLY A 76 -8.65 -2.28 -12.09
CA GLY A 76 -8.94 -2.58 -10.68
C GLY A 76 -7.71 -2.91 -9.82
N ARG A 77 -6.51 -2.69 -10.33
CA ARG A 77 -5.25 -2.89 -9.59
C ARG A 77 -4.75 -1.56 -9.03
N ARG A 78 -4.12 -1.58 -7.85
CA ARG A 78 -3.52 -0.38 -7.25
C ARG A 78 -2.10 -0.10 -7.77
N CYS A 79 -1.71 1.16 -7.77
CA CYS A 79 -0.34 1.59 -8.01
C CYS A 79 0.61 0.99 -6.95
N VAL A 80 1.77 0.49 -7.38
CA VAL A 80 2.77 -0.18 -6.51
C VAL A 80 4.01 0.70 -6.23
N LEU A 81 4.00 1.94 -6.69
CA LEU A 81 5.07 2.91 -6.44
C LEU A 81 4.96 3.51 -5.03
N ARG A 82 6.01 4.24 -4.62
CA ARG A 82 6.04 4.95 -3.34
C ARG A 82 4.89 5.97 -3.25
N ALA A 83 4.41 6.25 -2.04
CA ALA A 83 3.58 7.43 -1.83
C ALA A 83 4.29 8.68 -2.39
N ASP A 84 3.50 9.58 -2.98
CA ASP A 84 3.96 10.83 -3.58
C ASP A 84 5.11 10.63 -4.59
N HIS A 85 5.04 9.56 -5.39
CA HIS A 85 5.99 9.36 -6.48
C HIS A 85 5.72 10.34 -7.62
N ASP A 86 6.79 10.71 -8.30
CA ASP A 86 6.71 11.44 -9.56
C ASP A 86 6.39 10.48 -10.71
N GLY A 87 5.90 11.02 -11.83
CA GLY A 87 5.57 10.26 -13.03
C GLY A 87 4.25 9.47 -12.95
N GLU A 88 3.97 8.70 -14.00
CA GLU A 88 2.70 7.98 -14.12
C GLU A 88 2.59 6.81 -13.14
N CYS A 89 1.39 6.62 -12.62
CA CYS A 89 1.08 5.47 -11.77
C CYS A 89 1.23 4.16 -12.56
N THR A 90 1.74 3.12 -11.89
CA THR A 90 1.97 1.81 -12.52
C THR A 90 1.68 0.67 -11.58
N ARG A 91 1.21 -0.46 -12.15
CA ARG A 91 1.00 -1.73 -11.46
C ARG A 91 2.26 -2.58 -11.34
N ARG A 92 3.40 -2.12 -11.88
CA ARG A 92 4.68 -2.84 -11.87
C ARG A 92 5.80 -1.89 -11.47
N VAL A 93 6.72 -2.39 -10.66
CA VAL A 93 7.94 -1.66 -10.37
C VAL A 93 8.83 -1.76 -11.60
N HIS A 94 8.91 -0.68 -12.37
CA HIS A 94 9.96 -0.58 -13.37
C HIS A 94 11.29 -0.49 -12.62
N LYS A 95 12.29 -1.29 -13.01
CA LYS A 95 13.66 -1.07 -12.55
C LYS A 95 14.11 0.27 -13.15
N GLY A 96 13.91 1.36 -12.41
CA GLY A 96 14.55 2.61 -12.75
C GLY A 96 16.05 2.38 -12.69
N HIS A 97 16.74 2.55 -13.82
CA HIS A 97 18.17 2.80 -13.81
C HIS A 97 18.34 4.15 -13.10
N GLY A 98 18.62 4.10 -11.80
CA GLY A 98 18.92 5.30 -11.03
C GLY A 98 20.13 5.96 -11.67
N GLN A 99 19.93 7.09 -12.36
CA GLN A 99 21.02 8.01 -12.59
C GLN A 99 21.37 8.59 -11.23
N ILE A 100 22.56 8.22 -10.78
CA ILE A 100 23.28 8.91 -9.72
C ILE A 100 23.77 10.19 -10.40
N THR A 101 23.15 11.32 -10.08
CA THR A 101 23.68 12.66 -10.28
C THR A 101 23.41 13.46 -9.03
#